data_AF-A0A497F8Y0-F1
#
_entry.id   AF-A0A497F8Y0-F1
#
_cell.length_a   1.000
_cell.length_b   1.000
_cell.length_c   1.000
_cell.angle_alpha   90.00
_cell.angle_beta   90.00
_cell.angle_gamma   90.00
#
_symmetry.space_group_name_H-M   'P 1'
#
loop_
_entity.id
_entity.type
_entity.pdbx_description
1 polymer ?
#
loop_
_entity_poly.entity_id
_entity_poly.type
_entity_poly.pdbx_seq_one_letter_code
_entity_poly.pdbx_strand_id
1 'polypeptide(L)'
;MSKFSAFKVPVKIEEGSIWVTKDTVVARKGDVISPDLADLLKRLGIKPIEVKLGLKVVYFDGHVLTSDDLYLNLDEYKNNIANAFNAALALCVESSFITPESAPLIIRKAFMNARAVAIFAALPEPETLSMAIQVANARAIMLATQISQVSPDFKVEVPKLPTTVERKEEEKKEEKKVEEEEKEEESEEEIAEGLAALFG
;
A
#
# COMPACT_ATOMS: atom_id res chain seq x y z
N MET A 1 17.56 -17.14 35.96
CA MET A 1 18.44 -16.71 34.85
C MET A 1 18.54 -17.75 33.73
N SER A 2 18.84 -19.03 34.01
CA SER A 2 19.19 -20.02 32.96
C SER A 2 18.07 -20.43 31.98
N LYS A 3 16.79 -20.50 32.40
CA LYS A 3 15.74 -21.04 31.51
C LYS A 3 15.37 -20.13 30.32
N PHE A 4 15.48 -18.80 30.45
CA PHE A 4 15.14 -17.86 29.37
C PHE A 4 16.23 -17.80 28.29
N SER A 5 17.50 -17.81 28.69
CA SER A 5 18.63 -17.84 27.76
C SER A 5 18.71 -19.17 27.00
N ALA A 6 18.30 -20.29 27.61
CA ALA A 6 18.26 -21.60 26.97
C ALA A 6 17.33 -21.65 25.73
N PHE A 7 16.22 -20.90 25.75
CA PHE A 7 15.26 -20.83 24.64
C PHE A 7 15.41 -19.55 23.79
N LYS A 8 16.57 -18.89 23.88
CA LYS A 8 16.92 -17.69 23.10
C LYS A 8 15.93 -16.52 23.26
N VAL A 9 15.25 -16.43 24.40
CA VAL A 9 14.37 -15.30 24.70
C VAL A 9 15.23 -14.17 25.29
N PRO A 10 15.37 -13.02 24.60
CA PRO A 10 16.17 -11.91 25.09
C PRO A 10 15.43 -11.22 26.24
N VAL A 11 16.08 -11.16 27.40
CA VAL A 11 15.52 -10.59 28.64
C VAL A 11 16.46 -9.58 29.27
N LYS A 12 15.89 -8.54 29.88
CA LYS A 12 16.59 -7.52 30.67
C LYS A 12 15.96 -7.46 32.07
N ILE A 13 16.76 -7.18 33.09
CA ILE A 13 16.25 -6.96 34.45
C ILE A 13 16.06 -5.46 34.63
N GLU A 14 14.82 -5.05 34.91
CA GLU A 14 14.47 -3.68 35.23
C GLU A 14 13.66 -3.69 36.53
N GLU A 15 14.10 -2.88 37.50
CA GLU A 15 13.41 -2.70 38.80
C GLU A 15 13.07 -4.02 39.54
N GLY A 16 13.94 -5.03 39.45
CA GLY A 16 13.74 -6.33 40.09
C GLY A 16 12.76 -7.26 39.37
N SER A 17 12.21 -6.84 38.23
CA SER A 17 11.37 -7.64 37.34
C SER A 17 12.11 -8.05 36.06
N ILE A 18 11.73 -9.20 35.48
CA ILE A 18 12.33 -9.72 34.24
C ILE A 18 11.48 -9.22 33.06
N TRP A 19 12.06 -8.37 32.23
CA TRP A 19 11.44 -7.82 31.02
C TRP A 19 11.90 -8.56 29.77
N VAL A 20 10.97 -8.90 28.88
CA VAL A 20 11.28 -9.46 27.55
C VAL A 20 11.48 -8.31 26.57
N THR A 21 12.64 -8.23 25.92
CA THR A 21 13.01 -7.06 25.10
C THR A 21 12.55 -7.17 23.65
N LYS A 22 12.33 -8.38 23.14
CA LYS A 22 11.92 -8.60 21.74
C LYS A 22 11.10 -9.88 21.59
N ASP A 23 10.07 -9.80 20.75
CA ASP A 23 9.28 -10.95 20.32
C ASP A 23 10.15 -11.99 19.62
N THR A 24 10.09 -13.22 20.10
CA THR A 24 10.91 -14.32 19.62
C THR A 24 10.05 -15.58 19.46
N VAL A 25 10.19 -16.25 18.31
CA VAL A 25 9.50 -17.52 18.04
C VAL A 25 10.27 -18.65 18.74
N VAL A 26 9.74 -19.11 19.87
CA VAL A 26 10.36 -20.16 20.71
C VAL A 26 10.16 -21.59 20.18
N ALA A 27 9.13 -21.82 19.37
CA ALA A 27 8.83 -23.09 18.73
C ALA A 27 8.03 -22.86 17.43
N ARG A 28 8.30 -23.66 16.40
CA ARG A 28 7.53 -23.66 15.14
C ARG A 28 6.47 -24.75 15.14
N LYS A 29 5.53 -24.67 14.20
CA LYS A 29 4.50 -25.70 14.00
C LYS A 29 5.18 -27.05 13.72
N GLY A 30 4.97 -28.01 14.61
CA GLY A 30 5.53 -29.38 14.51
C GLY A 30 6.73 -29.66 15.43
N ASP A 31 7.27 -28.64 16.10
CA ASP A 31 8.38 -28.86 17.04
C ASP A 31 7.89 -29.53 18.34
N VAL A 32 8.70 -30.45 18.87
CA VAL A 32 8.43 -31.10 20.16
C VAL A 32 8.73 -30.11 21.29
N ILE A 33 7.71 -29.75 22.07
CA ILE A 33 7.85 -28.85 23.21
C ILE A 33 8.51 -29.60 24.36
N SER A 34 9.67 -29.13 24.81
CA SER A 34 10.34 -29.67 25.99
C SER A 34 9.60 -29.29 27.29
N PRO A 35 9.67 -30.11 28.35
CA PRO A 35 8.99 -29.82 29.62
C PRO A 35 9.43 -28.49 30.23
N ASP A 36 10.72 -28.14 30.08
CA ASP A 36 11.26 -26.85 30.56
C ASP A 36 10.65 -25.64 29.83
N LEU A 37 10.36 -25.75 28.53
CA LEU A 37 9.71 -24.70 27.75
C LEU A 37 8.23 -24.57 28.14
N ALA A 38 7.54 -25.69 28.34
CA ALA A 38 6.14 -25.71 28.78
C ALA A 38 5.98 -25.06 30.17
N ASP A 39 6.86 -25.37 31.12
CA ASP A 39 6.87 -24.76 32.44
C ASP A 39 7.16 -23.26 32.39
N LEU A 40 8.06 -22.83 31.49
CA LEU A 40 8.35 -21.42 31.27
C LEU A 40 7.11 -20.68 30.75
N LEU A 41 6.51 -21.16 29.67
CA LEU A 41 5.30 -20.56 29.07
C LEU A 41 4.13 -20.52 30.06
N LYS A 42 3.97 -21.58 30.87
CA LYS A 42 2.96 -21.62 31.94
C LYS A 42 3.18 -20.55 33.01
N ARG A 43 4.44 -20.28 33.40
CA ARG A 43 4.78 -19.19 34.35
C ARG A 43 4.54 -17.80 33.78
N LEU A 44 4.70 -17.63 32.46
CA LEU A 44 4.31 -16.39 31.76
C LEU A 44 2.80 -16.29 31.52
N GLY A 45 2.01 -17.32 31.84
CA GLY A 45 0.58 -17.38 31.58
C GLY A 45 0.22 -17.57 30.10
N ILE A 46 1.19 -17.87 29.24
CA ILE A 46 1.00 -18.06 27.80
C ILE A 46 0.46 -19.48 27.58
N LYS A 47 -0.69 -19.60 26.90
CA LYS A 47 -1.33 -20.86 26.54
C LYS A 47 -1.28 -21.06 25.02
N PRO A 48 -0.19 -21.63 24.48
CA PRO A 48 0.05 -21.66 23.03
C PRO A 48 -0.78 -22.72 22.28
N ILE A 49 -1.32 -23.71 22.99
CA ILE A 49 -2.11 -24.80 22.41
C ILE A 49 -3.56 -24.63 22.82
N GLU A 50 -4.42 -24.41 21.85
CA GLU A 50 -5.87 -24.47 22.05
C GLU A 50 -6.35 -25.91 21.84
N VAL A 51 -6.96 -26.48 22.88
CA VAL A 51 -7.64 -27.78 22.76
C VAL A 51 -9.09 -27.48 22.39
N LYS A 52 -9.42 -27.67 21.12
CA LYS A 52 -10.78 -27.55 20.58
C LYS A 52 -11.26 -28.90 20.05
N LEU A 53 -12.58 -29.12 20.09
CA LEU A 53 -13.20 -30.26 19.41
C LEU A 53 -13.10 -30.04 17.90
N GLY A 54 -12.31 -30.86 17.22
CA GLY A 54 -12.20 -30.84 15.76
C GLY A 54 -13.38 -31.58 15.13
N LEU A 55 -14.22 -30.86 14.39
CA LEU A 55 -15.20 -31.49 13.50
C LEU A 55 -14.44 -32.16 12.36
N LYS A 56 -14.63 -33.47 12.17
CA LYS A 56 -13.96 -34.22 11.09
C LYS A 56 -14.77 -34.20 9.80
N VAL A 57 -16.08 -34.45 9.93
CA VAL A 57 -17.03 -34.53 8.83
C VAL A 57 -18.40 -34.12 9.36
N VAL A 58 -19.15 -33.40 8.54
CA VAL A 58 -20.57 -33.10 8.77
C VAL A 58 -21.36 -33.68 7.60
N TYR A 59 -22.38 -34.49 7.90
CA TYR A 59 -23.34 -34.92 6.89
C TYR A 59 -24.54 -33.99 6.93
N PHE A 60 -24.82 -33.31 5.82
CA PHE A 60 -25.92 -32.39 5.69
C PHE A 60 -26.59 -32.55 4.32
N ASP A 61 -27.89 -32.85 4.31
CA ASP A 61 -28.72 -32.94 3.10
C ASP A 61 -28.12 -33.78 1.95
N GLY A 62 -27.63 -34.98 2.27
CA GLY A 62 -27.01 -35.86 1.27
C GLY A 62 -25.53 -35.54 0.97
N HIS A 63 -25.01 -34.42 1.47
CA HIS A 63 -23.63 -34.00 1.27
C HIS A 63 -22.76 -34.32 2.49
N VAL A 64 -21.55 -34.79 2.20
CA VAL A 64 -20.50 -35.03 3.19
C VAL A 64 -19.54 -33.84 3.11
N LEU A 65 -19.63 -32.94 4.10
CA LEU A 65 -18.79 -31.75 4.21
C LEU A 65 -17.59 -32.07 5.10
N THR A 66 -16.39 -31.78 4.62
CA THR A 66 -15.15 -31.91 5.40
C THR A 66 -14.90 -30.65 6.22
N SER A 67 -14.00 -30.72 7.21
CA SER A 67 -13.63 -29.57 8.04
C SER A 67 -13.24 -28.33 7.23
N ASP A 68 -12.58 -28.53 6.10
CA ASP A 68 -12.09 -27.45 5.23
C ASP A 68 -13.24 -26.79 4.48
N ASP A 69 -14.27 -27.55 4.09
CA ASP A 69 -15.48 -27.01 3.44
C ASP A 69 -16.31 -26.14 4.39
N LEU A 70 -16.22 -26.37 5.71
CA LEU A 70 -16.87 -25.53 6.72
C LEU A 70 -16.08 -24.24 7.03
N TYR A 71 -14.81 -24.17 6.64
CA TYR A 71 -14.01 -22.97 6.88
C TYR A 71 -14.27 -21.93 5.78
N LEU A 72 -15.18 -21.00 6.07
CA LEU A 72 -15.55 -19.95 5.12
C LEU A 72 -14.81 -18.64 5.43
N ASN A 73 -13.93 -18.21 4.51
CA ASN A 73 -13.30 -16.90 4.58
C ASN A 73 -14.13 -15.85 3.81
N LEU A 74 -14.94 -15.08 4.54
CA LEU A 74 -15.84 -14.10 3.94
C LEU A 74 -15.12 -13.02 3.10
N ASP A 75 -13.92 -12.61 3.52
CA ASP A 75 -13.16 -11.59 2.81
C ASP A 75 -12.66 -12.10 1.46
N GLU A 76 -12.22 -13.36 1.41
CA GLU A 76 -11.80 -14.01 0.17
C GLU A 76 -12.98 -14.14 -0.80
N TYR A 77 -14.15 -14.56 -0.32
CA TYR A 77 -15.35 -14.66 -1.14
C TYR A 77 -15.78 -13.30 -1.72
N LYS A 78 -15.74 -12.25 -0.91
CA LYS A 78 -16.05 -10.89 -1.37
C LYS A 78 -15.09 -10.45 -2.48
N ASN A 79 -13.79 -10.70 -2.30
CA ASN A 79 -12.77 -10.39 -3.31
C ASN A 79 -12.98 -11.20 -4.59
N ASN A 80 -13.33 -12.48 -4.48
CA ASN A 80 -13.60 -13.34 -5.63
C ASN A 80 -14.79 -12.84 -6.45
N ILE A 81 -15.87 -12.41 -5.79
CA ILE A 81 -17.05 -11.83 -6.48
C ILE A 81 -16.68 -10.52 -7.17
N ALA A 82 -15.96 -9.63 -6.50
CA ALA A 82 -15.50 -8.38 -7.09
C ALA A 82 -14.60 -8.62 -8.32
N ASN A 83 -13.68 -9.58 -8.23
CA ASN A 83 -12.81 -9.97 -9.33
C ASN A 83 -13.60 -10.56 -10.51
N ALA A 84 -14.58 -11.41 -10.25
CA ALA A 84 -15.45 -11.98 -11.29
C ALA A 84 -16.26 -10.87 -12.01
N PHE A 85 -16.80 -9.91 -11.25
CA PHE A 85 -17.51 -8.76 -11.84
C PHE A 85 -16.58 -7.92 -12.73
N ASN A 86 -15.38 -7.59 -12.24
CA ASN A 86 -14.41 -6.82 -13.02
C ASN A 86 -13.96 -7.55 -14.29
N ALA A 87 -13.76 -8.87 -14.22
CA ALA A 87 -13.42 -9.70 -15.37
C ALA A 87 -14.55 -9.72 -16.41
N ALA A 88 -15.80 -9.86 -15.97
CA ALA A 88 -16.96 -9.80 -16.84
C ALA A 88 -17.11 -8.41 -17.49
N LEU A 89 -16.92 -7.33 -16.71
CA LEU A 89 -16.99 -5.97 -17.22
C LEU A 89 -15.90 -5.69 -18.27
N ALA A 90 -14.68 -6.13 -18.02
CA ALA A 90 -13.58 -6.04 -18.98
C ALA A 90 -13.90 -6.81 -20.29
N LEU A 91 -14.47 -8.01 -20.17
CA LEU A 91 -14.91 -8.79 -21.33
C LEU A 91 -15.99 -8.07 -22.13
N CYS A 92 -17.00 -7.48 -21.47
CA CYS A 92 -18.05 -6.70 -22.13
C CYS A 92 -17.47 -5.49 -22.88
N VAL A 93 -16.55 -4.77 -22.25
CA VAL A 93 -15.90 -3.60 -22.86
C VAL A 93 -15.06 -3.98 -24.08
N GLU A 94 -14.36 -5.11 -24.05
CA GLU A 94 -13.53 -5.54 -25.18
C GLU A 94 -14.37 -6.13 -26.32
N SER A 95 -15.41 -6.90 -25.99
CA SER A 95 -16.35 -7.47 -26.96
C SER A 95 -17.37 -6.45 -27.52
N SER A 96 -17.33 -5.20 -27.05
CA SER A 96 -18.31 -4.15 -27.39
C SER A 96 -19.76 -4.54 -27.05
N PHE A 97 -19.95 -5.36 -26.01
CA PHE A 97 -21.26 -5.76 -25.53
C PHE A 97 -21.83 -4.68 -24.59
N ILE A 98 -22.92 -4.06 -25.03
CA ILE A 98 -23.50 -2.88 -24.39
C ILE A 98 -24.51 -3.30 -23.31
N THR A 99 -24.17 -3.01 -22.06
CA THR A 99 -25.06 -3.04 -20.89
C THR A 99 -25.07 -1.66 -20.23
N PRO A 100 -26.03 -1.35 -19.34
CA PRO A 100 -26.06 -0.07 -18.63
C PRO A 100 -24.74 0.26 -17.91
N GLU A 101 -24.04 -0.77 -17.41
CA GLU A 101 -22.78 -0.65 -16.69
C GLU A 101 -21.58 -0.52 -17.63
N SER A 102 -21.57 -1.25 -18.77
CA SER A 102 -20.45 -1.22 -19.71
C SER A 102 -20.50 -0.05 -20.69
N ALA A 103 -21.68 0.46 -21.02
CA ALA A 103 -21.90 1.55 -21.99
C ALA A 103 -21.01 2.79 -21.73
N PRO A 104 -20.97 3.39 -20.53
CA PRO A 104 -20.13 4.57 -20.29
C PRO A 104 -18.64 4.28 -20.46
N LEU A 105 -18.20 3.07 -20.10
CA LEU A 105 -16.79 2.66 -20.24
C LEU A 105 -16.41 2.45 -21.71
N ILE A 106 -17.29 1.85 -22.50
CA ILE A 106 -17.09 1.66 -23.95
C ILE A 106 -16.99 3.02 -24.64
N ILE A 107 -17.90 3.95 -24.34
CA ILE A 107 -17.90 5.30 -24.93
C ILE A 107 -16.61 6.05 -24.55
N ARG A 108 -16.21 5.99 -23.28
CA ARG A 108 -14.96 6.61 -22.82
C ARG A 108 -13.75 6.01 -23.51
N LYS A 109 -13.67 4.68 -23.64
CA LYS A 109 -12.58 3.97 -24.34
C LYS A 109 -12.52 4.41 -25.81
N ALA A 110 -13.66 4.45 -26.49
CA ALA A 110 -13.75 4.89 -27.88
C ALA A 110 -13.28 6.34 -28.06
N PHE A 111 -13.73 7.25 -27.19
CA PHE A 111 -13.31 8.65 -27.21
C PHE A 111 -11.80 8.81 -26.97
N MET A 112 -11.24 8.12 -25.98
CA MET A 112 -9.79 8.14 -25.71
C MET A 112 -8.99 7.61 -26.89
N ASN A 113 -9.44 6.51 -27.51
CA ASN A 113 -8.78 5.95 -28.70
C ASN A 113 -8.83 6.90 -29.89
N ALA A 114 -9.99 7.50 -30.17
CA ALA A 114 -10.14 8.47 -31.25
C ALA A 114 -9.25 9.70 -31.02
N ARG A 115 -9.22 10.22 -29.80
CA ARG A 115 -8.36 11.35 -29.42
C ARG A 115 -6.87 11.02 -29.53
N ALA A 116 -6.46 9.80 -29.13
CA ALA A 116 -5.09 9.34 -29.29
C ALA A 116 -4.69 9.30 -30.78
N VAL A 117 -5.56 8.76 -31.64
CA VAL A 117 -5.33 8.76 -33.10
C VAL A 117 -5.22 10.18 -33.65
N ALA A 118 -6.12 11.10 -33.25
CA ALA A 118 -6.08 12.49 -33.70
C ALA A 118 -4.77 13.20 -33.31
N ILE A 119 -4.31 13.01 -32.07
CA ILE A 119 -3.03 13.57 -31.58
C ILE A 119 -1.85 13.03 -32.38
N PHE A 120 -1.79 11.71 -32.61
CA PHE A 120 -0.67 11.09 -33.32
C PHE A 120 -0.70 11.33 -34.84
N ALA A 121 -1.89 11.52 -35.42
CA ALA A 121 -2.06 11.92 -36.81
C ALA A 121 -1.84 13.42 -37.04
N ALA A 122 -1.61 14.20 -35.98
CA ALA A 122 -1.44 15.66 -36.02
C ALA A 122 -2.60 16.37 -36.74
N LEU A 123 -3.84 15.95 -36.47
CA LEU A 123 -5.02 16.59 -37.05
C LEU A 123 -5.13 18.03 -36.50
N PRO A 124 -5.35 19.05 -37.35
CA PRO A 124 -5.38 20.44 -36.94
C PRO A 124 -6.75 20.79 -36.33
N GLU A 125 -7.01 20.27 -35.13
CA GLU A 125 -8.25 20.45 -34.39
C GLU A 125 -7.92 21.13 -33.03
N PRO A 126 -8.67 22.17 -32.61
CA PRO A 126 -8.28 23.01 -31.48
C PRO A 126 -8.10 22.25 -30.16
N GLU A 127 -8.90 21.21 -29.89
CA GLU A 127 -8.84 20.44 -28.64
C GLU A 127 -7.60 19.52 -28.56
N THR A 128 -7.08 19.09 -29.71
CA THR A 128 -5.95 18.14 -29.80
C THR A 128 -4.62 18.79 -30.19
N LEU A 129 -4.64 20.01 -30.74
CA LEU A 129 -3.46 20.71 -31.25
C LEU A 129 -2.38 20.95 -30.18
N SER A 130 -2.77 21.42 -28.98
CA SER A 130 -1.83 21.70 -27.89
C SER A 130 -1.08 20.43 -27.47
N MET A 131 -1.81 19.31 -27.33
CA MET A 131 -1.26 18.02 -26.95
C MET A 131 -0.41 17.42 -28.09
N ALA A 132 -0.81 17.59 -29.35
CA ALA A 132 -0.03 17.17 -30.51
C ALA A 132 1.33 17.89 -30.59
N ILE A 133 1.37 19.21 -30.32
CA ILE A 133 2.62 19.98 -30.27
C ILE A 133 3.52 19.51 -29.12
N GLN A 134 2.94 19.25 -27.95
CA GLN A 134 3.70 18.71 -26.81
C GLN A 134 4.32 17.34 -27.13
N VAL A 135 3.54 16.43 -27.74
CA VAL A 135 4.03 15.11 -28.17
C VAL A 135 5.12 15.25 -29.24
N ALA A 136 4.97 16.17 -30.20
CA ALA A 136 5.97 16.43 -31.22
C ALA A 136 7.27 16.97 -30.62
N ASN A 137 7.18 17.91 -29.67
CA ASN A 137 8.35 18.46 -28.98
C ASN A 137 9.06 17.38 -28.14
N ALA A 138 8.29 16.56 -27.40
CA ALA A 138 8.85 15.45 -26.63
C ALA A 138 9.59 14.45 -27.53
N ARG A 139 9.03 14.10 -28.70
CA ARG A 139 9.68 13.24 -29.70
C ARG A 139 10.93 13.88 -30.29
N ALA A 140 10.91 15.18 -30.59
CA ALA A 140 12.08 15.91 -31.10
C ALA A 140 13.22 15.92 -30.07
N ILE A 141 12.91 16.15 -28.80
CA ILE A 141 13.86 16.09 -27.68
C ILE A 141 14.43 14.68 -27.55
N MET A 142 13.60 13.64 -27.56
CA MET A 142 14.05 12.24 -27.49
C MET A 142 14.95 11.86 -28.67
N LEU A 143 14.62 12.31 -29.88
CA LEU A 143 15.46 12.06 -31.04
C LEU A 143 16.79 12.82 -30.94
N ALA A 144 16.77 14.07 -30.48
CA ALA A 144 17.97 14.87 -30.29
C ALA A 144 18.93 14.26 -29.26
N THR A 145 18.40 13.68 -28.17
CA THR A 145 19.23 12.97 -27.17
C THR A 145 19.81 11.66 -27.71
N GLN A 146 19.09 10.93 -28.57
CA GLN A 146 19.62 9.73 -29.21
C GLN A 146 20.68 10.06 -30.26
N ILE A 147 20.47 11.10 -31.07
CA ILE A 147 21.44 11.52 -32.11
C ILE A 147 22.74 12.03 -31.46
N SER A 148 22.66 12.78 -30.35
CA SER A 148 23.87 13.27 -29.66
C SER A 148 24.74 12.16 -29.06
N GLN A 149 24.16 10.98 -28.78
CA GLN A 149 24.92 9.80 -28.36
C GLN A 149 25.64 9.10 -29.52
N VAL A 150 25.09 9.18 -30.73
CA VAL A 150 25.61 8.49 -31.94
C VAL A 150 26.55 9.38 -32.75
N SER A 151 26.39 10.70 -32.70
CA SER A 151 27.24 11.66 -33.42
C SER A 151 27.43 12.94 -32.61
N PRO A 152 28.61 13.14 -31.98
CA PRO A 152 28.88 14.28 -31.09
C PRO A 152 29.00 15.64 -31.81
N ASP A 153 28.97 15.66 -33.15
CA ASP A 153 29.03 16.88 -33.95
C ASP A 153 27.68 17.63 -34.03
N PHE A 154 26.56 16.95 -33.77
CA PHE A 154 25.22 17.55 -33.82
C PHE A 154 24.86 18.16 -32.45
N LYS A 155 25.35 19.37 -32.20
CA LYS A 155 25.02 20.16 -30.99
C LYS A 155 23.62 20.75 -31.08
N VAL A 156 22.60 19.92 -30.90
CA VAL A 156 21.25 20.43 -30.61
C VAL A 156 21.23 20.80 -29.14
N GLU A 157 21.06 22.09 -28.85
CA GLU A 157 20.74 22.55 -27.50
C GLU A 157 19.37 21.99 -27.14
N VAL A 158 19.37 20.82 -26.50
CA VAL A 158 18.16 20.23 -25.93
C VAL A 158 17.70 21.19 -24.84
N PRO A 159 16.51 21.81 -24.94
CA PRO A 159 15.98 22.56 -23.82
C PRO A 159 15.84 21.58 -22.66
N LYS A 160 16.62 21.81 -21.59
CA LYS A 160 16.38 21.13 -20.32
C LYS A 160 14.94 21.42 -19.95
N LEU A 161 14.09 20.39 -19.93
CA LEU A 161 12.83 20.45 -19.21
C LEU A 161 13.13 21.02 -17.81
N PRO A 162 12.28 21.92 -17.27
CA PRO A 162 12.46 22.42 -15.92
C PRO A 162 12.28 21.25 -14.94
N THR A 163 13.35 20.55 -14.63
CA THR A 163 13.42 19.71 -13.45
C THR A 163 13.64 20.64 -12.27
N THR A 164 12.75 20.55 -11.26
CA THR A 164 13.01 20.95 -9.87
C THR A 164 13.27 22.44 -9.59
N VAL A 165 12.32 23.32 -9.92
CA VAL A 165 12.22 24.63 -9.23
C VAL A 165 10.89 24.78 -8.47
N GLU A 166 9.77 24.29 -9.01
CA GLU A 166 8.46 24.43 -8.35
C GLU A 166 8.32 23.57 -7.07
N ARG A 167 8.97 22.40 -6.98
CA ARG A 167 8.86 21.53 -5.80
C ARG A 167 9.61 22.05 -4.56
N LYS A 168 10.59 22.95 -4.74
CA LYS A 168 11.34 23.54 -3.63
C LYS A 168 10.65 24.74 -2.99
N GLU A 169 9.72 25.40 -3.69
CA GLU A 169 8.93 26.50 -3.10
C GLU A 169 7.73 25.99 -2.30
N GLU A 170 7.16 24.83 -2.65
CA GLU A 170 6.10 24.18 -1.84
C GLU A 170 6.65 23.59 -0.53
N GLU A 171 7.77 22.85 -0.55
CA GLU A 171 8.37 22.30 0.68
C GLU A 171 8.77 23.39 1.69
N LYS A 172 9.28 24.54 1.22
CA LYS A 172 9.65 25.66 2.10
C LYS A 172 8.46 26.44 2.67
N LYS A 173 7.28 26.32 2.05
CA LYS A 173 6.04 26.93 2.53
C LYS A 173 5.30 26.01 3.51
N GLU A 174 5.38 24.70 3.34
CA GLU A 174 4.86 23.72 4.31
C GLU A 174 5.70 23.69 5.58
N GLU A 175 7.05 23.65 5.50
CA GLU A 175 7.91 23.67 6.70
C GLU A 175 7.69 24.93 7.55
N LYS A 176 7.48 26.11 6.93
CA LYS A 176 7.21 27.34 7.66
C LYS A 176 5.83 27.40 8.32
N LYS A 177 4.83 26.69 7.76
CA LYS A 177 3.49 26.64 8.33
C LYS A 177 3.42 25.72 9.54
N VAL A 178 4.13 24.59 9.48
CA VAL A 178 4.23 23.65 10.60
C VAL A 178 5.03 24.26 11.76
N GLU A 179 6.09 25.03 11.48
CA GLU A 179 6.85 25.74 12.53
C GLU A 179 6.07 26.90 13.20
N GLU A 180 5.06 27.48 12.53
CA GLU A 180 4.17 28.48 13.12
C GLU A 180 3.06 27.83 13.97
N GLU A 181 2.48 26.70 13.53
CA GLU A 181 1.48 25.96 14.31
C GLU A 181 2.08 25.33 15.59
N GLU A 182 3.28 24.72 15.53
CA GLU A 182 3.92 24.16 16.74
C GLU A 182 4.28 25.25 17.77
N LYS A 183 4.63 26.46 17.33
CA LYS A 183 4.92 27.59 18.24
C LYS A 183 3.66 28.21 18.86
N GLU A 184 2.53 28.20 18.15
CA GLU A 184 1.26 28.64 18.73
C GLU A 184 0.77 27.63 19.78
N GLU A 185 0.85 26.32 19.51
CA GLU A 185 0.47 25.28 20.48
C GLU A 185 1.37 25.29 21.74
N GLU A 186 2.69 25.42 21.61
CA GLU A 186 3.59 25.54 22.76
C GLU A 186 3.29 26.81 23.60
N SER A 187 2.89 27.90 22.95
CA SER A 187 2.54 29.14 23.66
C SER A 187 1.22 29.05 24.42
N GLU A 188 0.22 28.32 23.89
CA GLU A 188 -1.07 28.12 24.56
C GLU A 188 -0.95 27.16 25.76
N GLU A 189 -0.09 26.13 25.66
CA GLU A 189 0.20 25.22 26.78
C GLU A 189 0.94 25.92 27.92
N GLU A 190 1.95 26.77 27.63
CA GLU A 190 2.64 27.55 28.69
C GLU A 190 1.71 28.55 29.39
N ILE A 191 0.75 29.15 28.66
CA ILE A 191 -0.25 30.06 29.24
C ILE A 191 -1.25 29.28 30.11
N ALA A 192 -1.64 28.06 29.70
CA ALA A 192 -2.53 27.20 30.47
C ALA A 192 -1.89 26.70 31.77
N GLU A 193 -0.61 26.31 31.73
CA GLU A 193 0.14 25.90 32.92
C GLU A 193 0.36 27.07 33.89
N GLY A 194 0.66 28.27 33.38
CA GLY A 194 0.81 29.49 34.19
C GLY A 194 -0.47 29.90 34.92
N LEU A 195 -1.64 29.71 34.29
CA LEU A 195 -2.94 29.98 34.93
C LEU A 195 -3.34 28.90 35.95
N ALA A 196 -2.99 27.63 35.70
CA ALA A 196 -3.25 26.54 36.63
C ALA A 196 -2.47 26.71 37.96
N ALA A 197 -1.26 27.26 37.91
CA ALA A 197 -0.45 27.55 39.10
C ALA A 197 -1.01 28.70 39.97
N LEU A 198 -1.90 29.55 39.44
CA LEU A 198 -2.48 30.69 40.15
C LEU A 198 -3.79 30.34 40.89
N PHE A 199 -4.42 29.21 40.53
CA PHE A 199 -5.73 28.78 41.05
C PHE A 199 -5.72 27.40 41.73
N GLY A 200 -4.55 26.77 41.88
CA GLY A 200 -4.33 25.53 42.64
C GLY A 200 -3.99 25.75 44.11
#